data_AF-A0A2V3IYC8-F1
#
_entry.id   AF-A0A2V3IYC8-F1
#
_cell.length_a   1.000
_cell.length_b   1.000
_cell.length_c   1.000
_cell.angle_alpha   90.00
_cell.angle_beta   90.00
_cell.angle_gamma   90.00
#
_symmetry.space_group_name_H-M   'P 1'
#
loop_
_entity.id
_entity.type
_entity.pdbx_description
1 polymer ?
#
loop_
_entity_poly.entity_id
_entity_poly.type
_entity_poly.pdbx_seq_one_letter_code
_entity_poly.pdbx_strand_id
1 'polypeptide(L)'
;MIELATQITGVLHRFDAHAGVLCVVGGHTKYDQFKRIHDSGAEVIVAKQGRLINMLKMRARAMNRCSFVVVDEADRMFHLGFTDLVRAILSQVRPDAQRLLFSSRFP
;
A
#
# COMPACT_ATOMS: atom_id res chain seq x y z
N MET A 1 -7.47 -2.72 -7.02
CA MET A 1 -7.36 -2.23 -8.43
C MET A 1 -6.60 -0.90 -8.51
N ILE A 2 -6.16 -0.45 -9.69
CA ILE A 2 -5.63 0.93 -9.83
C ILE A 2 -6.73 1.94 -9.47
N GLU A 3 -7.91 1.76 -10.04
CA GLU A 3 -9.08 2.60 -9.78
C GLU A 3 -9.44 2.69 -8.29
N LEU A 4 -9.56 1.55 -7.61
CA LEU A 4 -9.85 1.49 -6.17
C LEU A 4 -8.82 2.28 -5.34
N ALA A 5 -7.53 2.13 -5.63
CA ALA A 5 -6.48 2.86 -4.92
C ALA A 5 -6.59 4.39 -5.13
N THR A 6 -6.93 4.81 -6.36
CA THR A 6 -7.18 6.23 -6.66
C THR A 6 -8.42 6.77 -5.94
N GLN A 7 -9.51 5.98 -5.88
CA GLN A 7 -10.72 6.36 -5.14
C GLN A 7 -10.46 6.52 -3.65
N ILE A 8 -9.78 5.55 -3.02
CA ILE A 8 -9.38 5.62 -1.60
C ILE A 8 -8.52 6.85 -1.35
N THR A 9 -7.55 7.13 -2.22
CA THR A 9 -6.70 8.32 -2.10
C THR A 9 -7.50 9.61 -2.15
N GLY A 10 -8.47 9.71 -3.08
CA GLY A 10 -9.36 10.88 -3.17
C GLY A 10 -10.25 11.04 -1.94
N VAL A 11 -10.72 9.94 -1.34
CA VAL A 11 -11.45 9.96 -0.07
C VAL A 11 -10.56 10.45 1.06
N LEU A 12 -9.33 9.94 1.20
CA LEU A 12 -8.39 10.35 2.24
C LEU A 12 -8.04 11.84 2.17
N HIS A 13 -7.83 12.38 0.96
CA HIS A 13 -7.60 13.82 0.79
C HIS A 13 -8.81 14.68 1.12
N ARG A 14 -10.04 14.14 1.04
CA ARG A 14 -11.25 14.83 1.52
C ARG A 14 -11.38 14.81 3.03
N PHE A 15 -10.83 13.77 3.69
CA PHE A 15 -10.77 13.70 5.15
C PHE A 15 -9.71 14.65 5.72
N ASP A 16 -8.53 14.69 5.09
CA ASP A 16 -7.47 15.63 5.43
C ASP A 16 -6.62 15.95 4.18
N ALA A 17 -6.65 17.20 3.75
CA ALA A 17 -5.89 17.67 2.60
C ALA A 17 -4.39 17.82 2.90
N HIS A 18 -4.01 17.92 4.18
CA HIS A 18 -2.63 18.09 4.62
C HIS A 18 -1.94 16.77 4.95
N ALA A 19 -2.71 15.68 5.11
CA ALA A 19 -2.16 14.36 5.31
C ALA A 19 -1.22 13.96 4.17
N GLY A 20 -0.05 13.42 4.52
CA GLY A 20 0.96 12.94 3.58
C GLY A 20 0.56 11.63 2.91
N VAL A 21 -0.51 11.65 2.11
CA VAL A 21 -1.07 10.50 1.39
C VAL A 21 -0.43 10.34 0.02
N LEU A 22 0.12 9.15 -0.26
CA LEU A 22 0.70 8.80 -1.56
C LEU A 22 0.02 7.58 -2.18
N CYS A 23 -0.37 7.71 -3.45
CA CYS A 23 -0.90 6.61 -4.25
C CYS A 23 0.21 5.93 -5.07
N VAL A 24 0.45 4.64 -4.81
CA VAL A 24 1.56 3.85 -5.37
C VAL A 24 0.98 2.71 -6.23
N VAL A 25 0.75 3.03 -7.50
CA VAL A 25 0.09 2.16 -8.48
C VAL A 25 0.83 2.11 -9.82
N GLY A 26 0.40 1.23 -10.73
CA GLY A 26 0.85 1.27 -12.13
C GLY A 26 0.40 2.55 -12.85
N GLY A 27 0.92 2.80 -14.05
CA GLY A 27 0.58 4.00 -14.85
C GLY A 27 1.57 5.17 -14.69
N HIS A 28 2.39 5.17 -13.64
CA HIS A 28 3.52 6.11 -13.47
C HIS A 28 4.85 5.38 -13.49
N THR A 29 5.95 6.10 -13.73
CA THR A 29 7.30 5.51 -13.67
C THR A 29 7.63 5.09 -12.23
N LYS A 30 8.48 4.07 -12.08
CA LYS A 30 8.94 3.64 -10.74
C LYS A 30 9.80 4.73 -10.08
N TYR A 31 10.57 5.46 -10.87
CA TYR A 31 11.48 6.49 -10.37
C TYR A 31 10.72 7.68 -9.78
N ASP A 32 9.67 8.17 -10.44
CA ASP A 32 8.89 9.30 -9.93
C ASP A 32 8.21 8.97 -8.60
N GLN A 33 7.66 7.76 -8.49
CA GLN A 33 7.05 7.28 -7.24
C GLN A 33 8.10 7.11 -6.15
N PHE A 34 9.27 6.56 -6.47
CA PHE A 34 10.38 6.45 -5.53
C PHE A 34 10.78 7.83 -5.00
N LYS A 35 11.05 8.77 -5.91
CA LYS A 35 11.47 10.13 -5.57
C LYS A 35 10.43 10.84 -4.71
N ARG A 36 9.15 10.73 -5.06
CA ARG A 36 8.06 11.31 -4.28
C ARG A 36 7.98 10.76 -2.85
N ILE A 37 8.12 9.45 -2.67
CA ILE A 37 8.14 8.81 -1.34
C ILE A 37 9.37 9.24 -0.55
N HIS A 38 10.52 9.37 -1.21
CA HIS A 38 11.79 9.73 -0.59
C HIS A 38 11.81 11.20 -0.13
N ASP A 39 11.47 12.12 -1.04
CA ASP A 39 11.61 13.57 -0.85
C ASP A 39 10.50 14.13 0.05
N SER A 40 9.24 13.74 -0.19
CA SER A 40 8.08 14.27 0.54
C SER A 40 7.76 13.48 1.81
N GLY A 41 8.31 12.27 1.92
CA GLY A 41 7.85 11.30 2.89
C GLY A 41 6.46 10.76 2.60
N ALA A 42 6.00 9.85 3.44
CA ALA A 42 4.68 9.27 3.36
C ALA A 42 4.18 8.94 4.77
N GLU A 43 3.01 9.46 5.10
CA GLU A 43 2.25 9.11 6.31
C GLU A 43 1.29 7.96 6.01
N VAL A 44 0.63 8.03 4.85
CA VAL A 44 -0.27 7.00 4.35
C VAL A 44 0.14 6.60 2.93
N ILE A 45 0.31 5.30 2.69
CA ILE A 45 0.56 4.76 1.35
C ILE A 45 -0.64 3.90 0.96
N VAL A 46 -1.32 4.31 -0.12
CA VAL A 46 -2.36 3.50 -0.78
C VAL A 46 -1.72 2.86 -2.00
N ALA A 47 -1.69 1.53 -2.08
CA ALA A 47 -0.91 0.87 -3.12
C ALA A 47 -1.51 -0.41 -3.67
N LYS A 48 -1.14 -0.73 -4.93
CA LYS A 48 -1.26 -2.09 -5.45
C LYS A 48 -0.03 -2.88 -5.02
N GLN A 49 -0.24 -4.09 -4.51
CA GLN A 49 0.78 -4.98 -3.95
C GLN A 49 2.02 -5.11 -4.85
N GLY A 50 1.84 -5.34 -6.16
CA GLY A 50 2.95 -5.46 -7.11
C GLY A 50 3.78 -4.19 -7.28
N ARG A 51 3.20 -2.99 -7.13
CA ARG A 51 3.96 -1.74 -7.17
C ARG A 51 4.61 -1.43 -5.82
N LEU A 52 3.91 -1.69 -4.72
CA LEU A 52 4.45 -1.50 -3.37
C LEU A 52 5.72 -2.32 -3.15
N ILE A 53 5.72 -3.61 -3.50
CA ILE A 53 6.90 -4.45 -3.32
C ILE A 53 8.11 -3.96 -4.12
N ASN A 54 7.89 -3.35 -5.30
CA ASN A 54 8.97 -2.72 -6.06
C ASN A 54 9.57 -1.53 -5.29
N MET A 55 8.73 -0.67 -4.72
CA MET A 55 9.20 0.47 -3.91
C MET A 55 9.95 0.01 -2.67
N LEU A 56 9.49 -1.04 -2.00
CA LEU A 56 10.18 -1.63 -0.84
C LEU A 56 11.53 -2.24 -1.23
N LYS A 57 11.61 -2.98 -2.35
CA LYS A 57 12.87 -3.52 -2.88
C LYS A 57 13.87 -2.43 -3.25
N MET A 58 13.39 -1.31 -3.77
CA MET A 58 14.21 -0.12 -4.05
C MET A 58 14.59 0.67 -2.80
N ARG A 59 14.11 0.27 -1.61
CA ARG A 59 14.30 0.97 -0.33
C ARG A 59 13.75 2.40 -0.35
N ALA A 60 12.63 2.63 -1.04
CA ALA A 60 11.96 3.94 -1.06
C ALA A 60 11.56 4.43 0.34
N ARG A 61 11.11 3.50 1.20
CA ARG A 61 10.74 3.74 2.59
C ARG A 61 10.83 2.44 3.38
N ALA A 62 11.22 2.52 4.65
CA ALA A 62 11.13 1.40 5.58
C ALA A 62 9.70 1.27 6.16
N MET A 63 9.21 0.03 6.29
CA MET A 63 7.89 -0.28 6.86
C MET A 63 7.91 -0.56 8.37
N ASN A 64 9.09 -0.52 9.00
CA ASN A 64 9.27 -0.80 10.43
C ASN A 64 8.53 0.19 11.36
N ARG A 65 8.16 1.38 10.85
CA ARG A 65 7.34 2.37 11.58
C ARG A 65 5.85 2.30 11.28
N CYS A 66 5.42 1.44 10.35
CA CYS A 66 4.01 1.30 9.99
C CYS A 66 3.25 0.63 11.14
N SER A 67 2.35 1.37 11.80
CA SER A 67 1.56 0.87 12.94
C SER A 67 0.17 0.34 12.54
N PHE A 68 -0.24 0.57 11.30
CA PHE A 68 -1.58 0.22 10.83
C PHE A 68 -1.53 -0.24 9.37
N VAL A 69 -2.13 -1.39 9.08
CA VAL A 69 -2.18 -1.96 7.72
C VAL A 69 -3.60 -2.41 7.40
N VAL A 70 -4.05 -2.10 6.19
CA VAL A 70 -5.30 -2.59 5.62
C VAL A 70 -5.01 -3.41 4.38
N VAL A 71 -5.58 -4.61 4.32
CA VAL A 71 -5.60 -5.47 3.14
C VAL A 71 -7.04 -5.52 2.63
N ASP A 72 -7.30 -4.90 1.47
CA ASP A 72 -8.64 -4.82 0.87
C ASP A 72 -8.75 -5.71 -0.37
N GLU A 73 -9.94 -6.23 -0.68
CA GLU A 73 -10.15 -7.29 -1.69
C GLU A 73 -9.25 -8.54 -1.47
N ALA A 74 -9.14 -9.03 -0.23
CA ALA A 74 -8.19 -10.10 0.12
C ALA A 74 -8.48 -11.44 -0.58
N ASP A 75 -9.74 -11.82 -0.74
CA ASP A 75 -10.20 -12.94 -1.58
C ASP A 75 -9.68 -12.84 -3.01
N ARG A 76 -9.75 -11.66 -3.60
CA ARG A 76 -9.27 -11.43 -4.96
C ARG A 76 -7.75 -11.55 -5.04
N MET A 77 -7.02 -11.06 -4.04
CA MET A 77 -5.57 -11.27 -3.98
C MET A 77 -5.21 -12.75 -3.89
N PHE A 78 -5.98 -13.54 -3.13
CA PHE A 78 -5.82 -14.98 -3.05
C PHE A 78 -6.07 -15.65 -4.42
N HIS A 79 -7.19 -15.34 -5.08
CA HIS A 79 -7.54 -15.91 -6.39
C HIS A 79 -6.51 -15.58 -7.49
N LEU A 80 -5.88 -14.41 -7.42
CA LEU A 80 -4.84 -13.99 -8.36
C LEU A 80 -3.44 -14.51 -7.99
N GLY A 81 -3.30 -15.34 -6.95
CA GLY A 81 -2.03 -15.93 -6.54
C GLY A 81 -1.06 -14.93 -5.90
N PHE A 82 -1.55 -13.84 -5.31
CA PHE A 82 -0.71 -12.79 -4.71
C PHE A 82 -0.42 -12.99 -3.23
N THR A 83 -0.86 -14.08 -2.62
CA THR A 83 -0.72 -14.36 -1.19
C THR A 83 0.72 -14.23 -0.70
N ASP A 84 1.69 -14.82 -1.40
CA ASP A 84 3.10 -14.78 -0.99
C ASP A 84 3.68 -13.36 -1.07
N LEU A 85 3.25 -12.59 -2.07
CA LEU A 85 3.66 -11.21 -2.24
C LEU A 85 3.10 -10.35 -1.10
N VAL A 86 1.83 -10.54 -0.71
CA VAL A 86 1.22 -9.86 0.43
C VAL A 86 1.94 -10.23 1.72
N ARG A 87 2.23 -11.53 1.95
CA ARG A 87 3.01 -11.99 3.11
C ARG A 87 4.40 -11.35 3.17
N ALA A 88 5.09 -11.21 2.04
CA ALA A 88 6.39 -10.57 1.95
C ALA A 88 6.35 -9.04 2.21
N ILE A 89 5.21 -8.39 1.99
CA ILE A 89 5.02 -6.99 2.40
C ILE A 89 4.75 -6.93 3.91
N LEU A 90 3.82 -7.74 4.41
CA LEU A 90 3.44 -7.75 5.82
C LEU A 90 4.58 -8.15 6.77
N SER A 91 5.53 -8.98 6.30
CA SER A 91 6.71 -9.35 7.08
C SER A 91 7.69 -8.19 7.33
N GLN A 92 7.58 -7.10 6.58
CA GLN A 92 8.38 -5.89 6.77
C GLN A 92 7.74 -4.90 7.75
N VAL A 93 6.50 -5.16 8.15
CA VAL A 93 5.75 -4.34 9.11
C VAL A 93 6.03 -4.83 10.52
N ARG A 94 6.04 -3.91 11.50
CA ARG A 94 6.24 -4.26 12.90
C ARG A 94 5.20 -5.30 13.39
N PRO A 95 5.58 -6.24 14.28
CA PRO A 95 4.69 -7.32 14.72
C PRO A 95 3.42 -6.86 15.44
N ASP A 96 3.48 -5.73 16.16
CA ASP A 96 2.43 -5.13 16.97
C ASP A 96 1.57 -4.11 16.21
N ALA A 97 1.75 -4.00 14.89
CA ALA A 97 0.87 -3.18 14.06
C ALA A 97 -0.56 -3.74 14.07
N GLN A 98 -1.55 -2.85 14.16
CA GLN A 98 -2.94 -3.23 13.93
C GLN A 98 -3.14 -3.58 12.45
N ARG A 99 -3.81 -4.71 12.19
CA ARG A 99 -4.02 -5.24 10.84
C ARG A 99 -5.51 -5.46 10.61
N LEU A 100 -6.04 -4.84 9.57
CA LEU A 100 -7.40 -5.08 9.09
C LEU A 100 -7.34 -5.80 7.75
N LEU A 101 -8.23 -6.77 7.58
CA LEU A 101 -8.40 -7.50 6.32
C LEU A 101 -9.88 -7.42 5.94
N PHE A 102 -10.14 -6.91 4.74
CA PHE A 102 -11.47 -6.85 4.14
C PHE A 102 -11.54 -7.85 2.98
N SER A 103 -12.59 -8.66 2.99
CA SER A 103 -12.83 -9.69 1.98
C SER A 103 -14.33 -9.82 1.76
N SER A 104 -14.75 -10.03 0.51
CA SER A 104 -16.17 -10.25 0.22
C SER A 104 -16.62 -11.67 0.57
N ARG A 105 -15.67 -12.62 0.61
CA ARG A 105 -15.89 -14.02 0.94
C ARG A 105 -14.73 -14.55 1.79
N PHE A 106 -15.04 -15.49 2.68
CA PHE A 106 -14.03 -16.34 3.33
C PHE A 106 -14.01 -17.68 2.59
N PRO A 107 -12.91 -18.03 1.90
CA PRO A 107 -12.74 -19.35 1.33
C PRO A 107 -12.49 -20.42 2.41
#